data_AF-A0A382WE85-F1
#
_entry.id   AF-A0A382WE85-F1
#
_cell.length_a   1.000
_cell.length_b   1.000
_cell.length_c   1.000
_cell.angle_alpha   90.00
_cell.angle_beta   90.00
_cell.angle_gamma   90.00
#
_symmetry.space_group_name_H-M   'P 1'
#
loop_
_entity.id
_entity.type
_entity.pdbx_description
1 polymer ?
#
loop_
_entity_poly.entity_id
_entity_poly.type
_entity_poly.pdbx_seq_one_letter_code
_entity_poly.pdbx_strand_id
1 'polypeptide(L)'
;LVWLNFVHNQLTGEIPSSICNLDMNWSDPNNFNISENQLCPLYPECIEEYVGDQDTTNCVQVSILNETFPLVYKLHSAYPNPFNPVTTLNYDLPENELVNITIYDMMGRIVKTLVKSSQTAGYKSIKWNATNDKNEPVSAGLYLYMVQAGEFRKTKKMVLLK
;
A
#
# COMPACT_ATOMS: atom_id res chain seq x y z
N LEU A 1 -15.48 -3.42 44.19
CA LEU A 1 -16.03 -2.15 43.68
C LEU A 1 -14.84 -1.27 43.33
N VAL A 2 -14.32 -1.40 42.11
CA VAL A 2 -13.23 -0.54 41.64
C VAL A 2 -13.80 0.23 40.45
N TRP A 3 -14.35 1.40 40.76
CA TRP A 3 -14.72 2.40 39.76
C TRP A 3 -13.55 3.36 39.66
N LEU A 4 -13.17 3.74 38.44
CA LEU A 4 -12.06 4.64 38.16
C LEU A 4 -12.61 5.85 37.40
N ASN A 5 -12.66 7.00 38.07
CA ASN A 5 -13.20 8.23 37.48
C ASN A 5 -12.15 9.34 37.58
N PHE A 6 -11.65 9.78 36.43
CA PHE A 6 -10.69 10.88 36.27
C PHE A 6 -11.21 11.95 35.30
N VAL A 7 -12.52 12.20 35.28
CA VAL A 7 -13.11 13.21 34.40
C VAL A 7 -12.66 14.63 34.79
N HIS A 8 -12.53 15.53 33.82
CA HIS A 8 -12.15 16.95 34.00
C HIS A 8 -10.77 17.13 34.66
N ASN A 9 -9.77 16.38 34.22
CA ASN A 9 -8.40 16.51 34.71
C ASN A 9 -7.47 17.04 33.62
N GLN A 10 -6.17 17.11 33.94
CA GLN A 10 -5.10 17.55 33.05
C GLN A 10 -4.19 16.37 32.66
N LEU A 11 -4.76 15.16 32.54
CA LEU A 11 -3.98 14.00 32.10
C LEU A 11 -3.60 14.18 30.64
N THR A 12 -2.32 13.98 30.33
CA THR A 12 -1.75 14.20 28.99
C THR A 12 -1.02 12.96 28.51
N GLY A 13 -0.83 12.85 27.20
CA GLY A 13 -0.03 11.79 26.58
C GLY A 13 -0.85 10.59 26.14
N GLU A 14 -0.17 9.47 25.91
CA GLU A 14 -0.78 8.23 25.39
C GLU A 14 -1.20 7.29 26.53
N ILE A 15 -2.29 6.55 26.34
CA ILE A 15 -2.71 5.51 27.27
C ILE A 15 -2.05 4.18 26.89
N PRO A 16 -1.21 3.58 27.75
CA PRO A 16 -0.54 2.33 27.43
C PRO A 16 -1.54 1.16 27.38
N SER A 17 -1.32 0.22 26.46
CA SER A 17 -2.15 -0.99 26.32
C SER A 17 -2.18 -1.87 27.57
N SER A 18 -1.19 -1.74 28.46
CA SER A 18 -1.18 -2.42 29.76
C SER A 18 -2.34 -2.06 30.67
N ILE A 19 -3.07 -0.96 30.41
CA ILE A 19 -4.28 -0.62 31.16
C ILE A 19 -5.35 -1.73 31.05
N CYS A 20 -5.40 -2.43 29.91
CA CYS A 20 -6.34 -3.54 29.71
C CYS A 20 -6.01 -4.78 30.57
N ASN A 21 -4.85 -4.83 31.22
CA ASN A 21 -4.48 -5.92 32.13
C ASN A 21 -5.04 -5.73 33.56
N LEU A 22 -5.69 -4.60 33.84
CA LEU A 22 -6.35 -4.39 35.13
C LEU A 22 -7.61 -5.26 35.23
N ASP A 23 -7.84 -5.83 36.41
CA ASP A 23 -9.02 -6.65 36.73
C ASP A 23 -10.26 -5.76 36.90
N MET A 24 -10.75 -5.24 35.77
CA MET A 24 -11.87 -4.30 35.68
C MET A 24 -12.90 -4.79 34.66
N ASN A 25 -14.17 -4.54 34.96
CA ASN A 25 -15.25 -4.77 34.00
C ASN A 25 -15.41 -3.54 33.10
N TRP A 26 -14.66 -3.53 32.00
CA TRP A 26 -14.66 -2.46 31.00
C TRP A 26 -15.99 -2.33 30.24
N SER A 27 -16.82 -3.37 30.24
CA SER A 27 -18.13 -3.36 29.56
C SER A 27 -19.22 -2.58 30.31
N ASP A 28 -18.95 -2.12 31.53
CA ASP A 28 -19.87 -1.29 32.30
C ASP A 28 -19.39 0.17 32.31
N PRO A 29 -20.11 1.09 31.64
CA PRO A 29 -19.70 2.48 31.48
C PRO A 29 -19.66 3.26 32.81
N ASN A 30 -20.20 2.70 33.91
CA ASN A 30 -20.13 3.34 35.23
C ASN A 30 -18.81 3.04 35.96
N ASN A 31 -18.03 2.06 35.51
CA ASN A 31 -16.81 1.64 36.20
C ASN A 31 -15.55 2.37 35.71
N PHE A 32 -15.61 3.04 34.57
CA PHE A 32 -14.47 3.77 34.02
C PHE A 32 -14.93 5.02 33.29
N ASN A 33 -14.39 6.17 33.68
CA ASN A 33 -14.58 7.41 32.95
C ASN A 33 -13.33 8.29 33.05
N ILE A 34 -12.77 8.66 31.89
CA ILE A 34 -11.58 9.49 31.76
C ILE A 34 -11.80 10.66 30.80
N SER A 35 -13.06 10.98 30.47
CA SER A 35 -13.40 12.05 29.55
C SER A 35 -12.90 13.42 30.02
N GLU A 36 -12.79 14.37 29.10
CA GLU A 36 -12.39 15.75 29.36
C GLU A 36 -10.98 15.87 29.96
N ASN A 37 -10.03 15.15 29.35
CA ASN A 37 -8.60 15.27 29.58
C ASN A 37 -7.89 15.66 28.27
N GLN A 38 -6.55 15.54 28.22
CA GLN A 38 -5.69 15.85 27.09
C GLN A 38 -4.96 14.58 26.58
N LEU A 39 -5.65 13.45 26.64
CA LEU A 39 -5.11 12.16 26.25
C LEU A 39 -5.15 12.00 24.73
N CYS A 40 -4.10 11.41 24.17
CA CYS A 40 -3.90 11.30 22.74
C CYS A 40 -4.33 9.93 22.20
N PRO A 41 -5.04 9.89 21.04
CA PRO A 41 -5.26 8.65 20.31
C PRO A 41 -3.94 8.11 19.75
N LEU A 42 -3.80 6.80 19.49
CA LEU A 42 -4.83 5.76 19.52
C LEU A 42 -5.06 5.20 20.94
N TYR A 43 -6.32 4.97 21.31
CA TYR A 43 -6.67 4.38 22.60
C TYR A 43 -6.65 2.84 22.53
N PRO A 44 -6.32 2.14 23.62
CA PRO A 44 -6.47 0.69 23.69
C PRO A 44 -7.92 0.23 23.45
N GLU A 45 -8.11 -0.85 22.70
CA GLU A 45 -9.43 -1.38 22.31
C GLU A 45 -10.39 -1.57 23.49
N CYS A 46 -9.87 -1.96 24.67
CA CYS A 46 -10.70 -2.22 25.85
C CYS A 46 -11.38 -0.96 26.41
N ILE A 47 -10.89 0.24 26.08
CA ILE A 47 -11.43 1.52 26.58
C ILE A 47 -11.83 2.49 25.47
N GLU A 48 -11.52 2.19 24.20
CA GLU A 48 -11.73 3.10 23.06
C GLU A 48 -13.15 3.67 23.02
N GLU A 49 -14.16 2.82 23.27
CA GLU A 49 -15.58 3.20 23.29
C GLU A 49 -15.98 4.06 24.52
N TYR A 50 -15.14 4.11 25.55
CA TYR A 50 -15.43 4.72 26.86
C TYR A 50 -14.49 5.87 27.24
N VAL A 51 -13.52 6.24 26.39
CA VAL A 51 -12.59 7.35 26.66
C VAL A 51 -13.32 8.70 26.71
N GLY A 52 -14.41 8.84 25.97
CA GLY A 52 -15.15 10.10 25.83
C GLY A 52 -14.34 11.21 25.14
N ASP A 53 -14.83 12.45 25.22
CA ASP A 53 -14.19 13.60 24.57
C ASP A 53 -12.82 13.92 25.19
N GLN A 54 -11.82 14.23 24.36
CA GLN A 54 -10.46 14.60 24.78
C GLN A 54 -10.00 15.85 24.03
N ASP A 55 -9.23 16.71 24.69
CA ASP A 55 -8.52 17.81 24.06
C ASP A 55 -7.23 17.29 23.41
N THR A 56 -7.31 16.95 22.13
CA THR A 56 -6.18 16.41 21.36
C THR A 56 -5.34 17.49 20.67
N THR A 57 -5.48 18.77 21.04
CA THR A 57 -4.83 19.89 20.34
C THR A 57 -3.30 19.75 20.31
N ASN A 58 -2.71 19.18 21.37
CA ASN A 58 -1.26 18.98 21.49
C ASN A 58 -0.80 17.56 21.12
N CYS A 59 -1.70 16.73 20.61
CA CYS A 59 -1.34 15.38 20.21
C CYS A 59 -0.55 15.42 18.91
N VAL A 60 0.50 14.60 18.85
CA VAL A 60 1.16 14.32 17.59
C VAL A 60 0.13 13.60 16.73
N GLN A 61 -0.31 14.25 15.64
CA GLN A 61 -1.10 13.57 14.63
C GLN A 61 -0.21 12.48 14.03
N VAL A 62 -0.32 11.27 14.57
CA VAL A 62 0.11 10.07 13.87
C VAL A 62 -0.86 9.96 12.70
N SER A 63 -0.51 10.63 11.60
CA SER A 63 -1.02 10.24 10.30
C SER A 63 -0.73 8.75 10.23
N ILE A 64 -1.77 7.93 10.34
CA ILE A 64 -1.68 6.54 9.95
C ILE A 64 -1.35 6.66 8.46
N LEU A 65 -0.06 6.66 8.14
CA LEU A 65 0.41 6.25 6.84
C LEU A 65 0.01 4.78 6.81
N ASN A 66 -1.27 4.53 6.52
CA ASN A 66 -1.61 3.43 5.65
C ASN A 66 -0.76 3.71 4.41
N GLU A 67 0.49 3.24 4.42
CA GLU A 67 1.21 2.98 3.20
C GLU A 67 0.22 2.12 2.42
N THR A 68 -0.45 2.75 1.45
CA THR A 68 -1.56 2.16 0.72
C THR A 68 -0.95 1.17 -0.25
N PHE A 69 -0.36 0.10 0.26
CA PHE A 69 0.13 -0.97 -0.56
C PHE A 69 -1.05 -1.57 -1.32
N PRO A 70 -0.83 -1.95 -2.58
CA PRO A 70 -1.87 -2.67 -3.29
C PRO A 70 -2.18 -3.97 -2.56
N LEU A 71 -3.46 -4.28 -2.37
CA LEU A 71 -3.87 -5.52 -1.70
C LEU A 71 -3.80 -6.75 -2.62
N VAL A 72 -3.68 -6.53 -3.93
CA VAL A 72 -3.69 -7.58 -4.95
C VAL A 72 -2.69 -7.27 -6.07
N TYR A 73 -2.16 -8.32 -6.69
CA TYR A 73 -1.38 -8.16 -7.91
C TYR A 73 -2.26 -7.62 -9.04
N LYS A 74 -1.74 -6.63 -9.77
CA LYS A 74 -2.45 -6.06 -10.92
C LYS A 74 -1.47 -5.62 -11.98
N LEU A 75 -1.80 -5.90 -13.24
CA LEU A 75 -1.11 -5.34 -14.40
C LEU A 75 -2.04 -4.34 -15.07
N HIS A 76 -1.66 -3.06 -15.08
CA HIS A 76 -2.42 -2.02 -15.75
C HIS A 76 -2.17 -2.02 -17.26
N SER A 77 -3.01 -1.32 -18.00
CA SER A 77 -2.78 -1.15 -19.43
C SER A 77 -1.62 -0.19 -19.63
N ALA A 78 -0.74 -0.51 -20.59
CA ALA A 78 0.33 0.37 -21.02
C ALA A 78 -0.23 1.76 -21.36
N TYR A 79 0.42 2.82 -20.90
CA TYR A 79 0.03 4.20 -21.21
C TYR A 79 1.26 5.06 -21.54
N PRO A 80 1.24 5.79 -22.68
CA PRO A 80 0.21 5.76 -23.72
C PRO A 80 0.13 4.41 -24.45
N ASN A 81 -1.01 4.11 -25.09
CA ASN A 81 -1.19 2.96 -26.00
C ASN A 81 -2.37 3.23 -26.96
N PRO A 82 -2.15 3.40 -28.28
CA PRO A 82 -0.88 3.28 -28.99
C PRO A 82 0.18 4.30 -28.54
N PHE A 83 1.47 3.99 -28.73
CA PHE A 83 2.59 4.79 -28.21
C PHE A 83 3.65 5.11 -29.27
N ASN A 84 4.44 6.16 -29.08
CA ASN A 84 5.56 6.55 -29.95
C ASN A 84 6.66 7.32 -29.17
N PRO A 85 7.91 6.83 -29.09
CA PRO A 85 8.31 5.42 -29.00
C PRO A 85 8.29 4.92 -27.55
N VAL A 86 7.80 5.73 -26.60
CA VAL A 86 7.84 5.40 -25.17
C VAL A 86 6.44 5.09 -24.62
N THR A 87 6.33 3.99 -23.89
CA THR A 87 5.16 3.66 -23.07
C THR A 87 5.57 3.29 -21.65
N THR A 88 4.66 3.45 -20.70
CA THR A 88 4.86 3.07 -19.30
C THR A 88 3.98 1.87 -18.96
N LEU A 89 4.59 0.86 -18.35
CA LEU A 89 3.92 -0.33 -17.83
C LEU A 89 3.81 -0.18 -16.31
N ASN A 90 2.59 -0.03 -15.81
CA ASN A 90 2.31 0.05 -14.37
C ASN A 90 1.83 -1.30 -13.86
N TYR A 91 2.32 -1.71 -12.69
CA TYR A 91 1.94 -2.95 -12.04
C TYR A 91 2.02 -2.82 -10.52
N ASP A 92 1.18 -3.59 -9.85
CA ASP A 92 0.93 -3.51 -8.42
C ASP A 92 1.46 -4.79 -7.77
N LEU A 93 2.26 -4.64 -6.71
CA LEU A 93 2.86 -5.75 -5.94
C LEU A 93 2.39 -5.68 -4.48
N PRO A 94 1.57 -6.62 -3.99
CA PRO A 94 1.13 -6.65 -2.59
C PRO A 94 2.24 -7.05 -1.62
N GLU A 95 3.25 -7.80 -2.10
CA GLU A 95 4.36 -8.28 -1.29
C GLU A 95 5.67 -8.24 -2.10
N ASN A 96 6.80 -8.47 -1.40
CA ASN A 96 8.12 -8.48 -2.02
C ASN A 96 8.28 -9.72 -2.90
N GLU A 97 8.64 -9.55 -4.17
CA GLU A 97 8.66 -10.64 -5.13
C GLU A 97 9.78 -10.57 -6.16
N LEU A 98 10.14 -11.72 -6.73
CA LEU A 98 11.01 -11.78 -7.90
C LEU A 98 10.21 -11.43 -9.15
N VAL A 99 10.40 -10.23 -9.68
CA VAL A 99 9.64 -9.72 -10.83
C VAL A 99 10.40 -9.97 -12.13
N ASN A 100 9.71 -10.55 -13.11
CA ASN A 100 10.17 -10.65 -14.49
C ASN A 100 9.18 -9.95 -15.44
N ILE A 101 9.69 -8.96 -16.20
CA ILE A 101 8.91 -8.24 -17.20
C ILE A 101 9.56 -8.43 -18.56
N THR A 102 8.86 -9.09 -19.46
CA THR A 102 9.38 -9.45 -20.78
C THR A 102 8.44 -8.95 -21.88
N ILE A 103 9.03 -8.37 -22.92
CA ILE A 103 8.34 -7.95 -24.15
C ILE A 103 8.50 -9.03 -25.20
N TYR A 104 7.40 -9.35 -25.88
CA TYR A 104 7.33 -10.33 -26.95
C TYR A 104 6.75 -9.70 -28.21
N ASP A 105 7.15 -10.24 -29.37
CA ASP A 105 6.44 -10.01 -30.62
C ASP A 105 5.26 -10.97 -30.80
N MET A 106 4.54 -10.82 -31.92
CA MET A 106 3.38 -11.68 -32.24
C MET A 106 3.73 -13.13 -32.56
N MET A 107 5.01 -13.45 -32.79
CA MET A 107 5.50 -14.82 -32.96
C MET A 107 5.89 -15.45 -31.62
N GLY A 108 5.74 -14.71 -30.50
CA GLY A 108 6.14 -15.16 -29.16
C GLY A 108 7.65 -15.08 -28.92
N ARG A 109 8.42 -14.41 -29.80
CA ARG A 109 9.86 -14.24 -29.61
C ARG A 109 10.11 -13.12 -28.60
N ILE A 110 11.08 -13.32 -27.73
CA ILE A 110 11.51 -12.30 -26.76
C ILE A 110 12.16 -11.15 -27.53
N VAL A 111 11.65 -9.95 -27.31
CA VAL A 111 12.18 -8.70 -27.85
C VAL A 111 13.12 -8.04 -26.84
N LYS A 112 12.68 -7.96 -25.58
CA LYS A 112 13.45 -7.35 -24.50
C LYS A 112 13.01 -7.87 -23.13
N THR A 113 13.97 -8.09 -22.23
CA THR A 113 13.67 -8.24 -20.80
C THR A 113 13.89 -6.91 -20.09
N LEU A 114 12.82 -6.30 -19.59
CA LEU A 114 12.87 -4.98 -18.93
C LEU A 114 13.28 -5.07 -17.46
N VAL A 115 12.86 -6.14 -16.79
CA VAL A 115 13.08 -6.36 -15.37
C VAL A 115 13.30 -7.84 -15.15
N LYS A 116 14.31 -8.19 -14.34
CA LYS A 116 14.53 -9.55 -13.82
C LYS A 116 15.23 -9.45 -12.47
N SER A 117 14.51 -9.00 -11.45
CA SER A 117 15.08 -8.72 -10.12
C SER A 117 14.02 -8.76 -9.03
N SER A 118 14.45 -9.00 -7.79
CA SER A 118 13.59 -8.85 -6.62
C SER A 118 13.18 -7.40 -6.45
N GLN A 119 11.90 -7.16 -6.19
CA GLN A 119 11.35 -5.84 -5.90
C GLN A 119 10.51 -5.88 -4.63
N THR A 120 10.50 -4.76 -3.91
CA THR A 120 9.64 -4.59 -2.76
C THR A 120 8.17 -4.42 -3.16
N ALA A 121 7.25 -4.62 -2.23
CA ALA A 121 5.83 -4.30 -2.39
C ALA A 121 5.62 -2.82 -2.83
N GLY A 122 4.47 -2.55 -3.42
CA GLY A 122 4.01 -1.22 -3.82
C GLY A 122 3.59 -1.11 -5.28
N TYR A 123 3.17 0.10 -5.65
CA TYR A 123 2.90 0.46 -7.04
C TYR A 123 4.23 0.68 -7.78
N LYS A 124 4.43 -0.03 -8.88
CA LYS A 124 5.64 0.03 -9.69
C LYS A 124 5.33 0.51 -11.09
N SER A 125 6.33 1.14 -11.71
CA SER A 125 6.27 1.55 -13.10
C SER A 125 7.61 1.27 -13.79
N ILE A 126 7.55 0.87 -15.06
CA ILE A 126 8.73 0.73 -15.91
C ILE A 126 8.43 1.29 -17.30
N LYS A 127 9.40 2.00 -17.87
CA LYS A 127 9.28 2.54 -19.23
C LYS A 127 9.91 1.58 -20.23
N TRP A 128 9.25 1.41 -21.36
CA TRP A 128 9.84 0.80 -22.54
C TRP A 128 9.91 1.81 -23.66
N ASN A 129 11.08 1.94 -24.28
CA ASN A 129 11.40 2.91 -25.33
C ASN A 129 11.45 2.27 -26.72
N ALA A 130 10.67 1.20 -26.96
CA ALA A 130 10.62 0.48 -28.23
C ALA A 130 11.99 -0.02 -28.73
N THR A 131 12.84 -0.52 -27.83
CA THR A 131 14.12 -1.14 -28.17
C THR A 131 14.16 -2.63 -27.86
N ASN A 132 15.03 -3.37 -28.54
CA ASN A 132 15.36 -4.77 -28.23
C ASN A 132 16.49 -4.88 -27.18
N ASP A 133 16.94 -6.09 -26.88
CA ASP A 133 18.07 -6.34 -25.95
C ASP A 133 19.41 -5.77 -26.43
N LYS A 134 19.58 -5.53 -27.74
CA LYS A 134 20.74 -4.83 -28.31
C LYS A 134 20.60 -3.30 -28.27
N ASN A 135 19.53 -2.80 -27.66
CA ASN A 135 19.13 -1.38 -27.63
C ASN A 135 18.85 -0.78 -29.02
N GLU A 136 18.53 -1.61 -30.00
CA GLU A 136 18.14 -1.17 -31.34
C GLU A 136 16.62 -0.93 -31.38
N PRO A 137 16.13 0.11 -32.10
CA PRO A 137 14.70 0.34 -32.28
C PRO A 137 14.00 -0.84 -32.95
N VAL A 138 12.80 -1.18 -32.47
CA VAL A 138 11.95 -2.21 -33.09
C VAL A 138 10.96 -1.59 -34.07
N SER A 139 10.45 -2.41 -34.99
CA SER A 139 9.48 -1.93 -36.00
C SER A 139 8.12 -1.62 -35.39
N ALA A 140 7.38 -0.67 -35.97
CA ALA A 140 5.98 -0.43 -35.59
C ALA A 140 5.14 -1.70 -35.72
N GLY A 141 4.19 -1.89 -34.82
CA GLY A 141 3.39 -3.11 -34.78
C GLY A 141 2.82 -3.43 -33.40
N LEU A 142 2.22 -4.61 -33.30
CA LEU A 142 1.65 -5.15 -32.07
C LEU A 142 2.71 -5.93 -31.30
N TYR A 143 2.78 -5.66 -30.00
CA TYR A 143 3.65 -6.33 -29.04
C TYR A 143 2.85 -6.82 -27.85
N LEU A 144 3.37 -7.84 -27.18
CA LEU A 144 2.86 -8.33 -25.90
C LEU A 144 3.87 -8.02 -24.81
N TYR A 145 3.40 -7.66 -23.63
CA TYR A 145 4.20 -7.60 -22.42
C TYR A 145 3.61 -8.54 -21.38
N MET A 146 4.50 -9.26 -20.70
CA MET A 146 4.15 -10.18 -19.64
C MET A 146 4.84 -9.73 -18.36
N VAL A 147 4.07 -9.69 -17.27
CA VAL A 147 4.60 -9.53 -15.92
C VAL A 147 4.40 -10.84 -15.19
N GLN A 148 5.47 -11.34 -14.57
CA GLN A 148 5.47 -12.49 -13.68
C GLN A 148 6.08 -12.09 -12.34
N ALA A 149 5.37 -12.39 -11.24
CA ALA A 149 5.79 -12.18 -9.86
C ALA A 149 5.20 -13.31 -9.01
N GLY A 150 6.03 -14.19 -8.45
CA GLY A 150 5.56 -15.43 -7.84
C GLY A 150 4.65 -16.24 -8.79
N GLU A 151 3.46 -16.60 -8.30
CA GLU A 151 2.40 -17.27 -9.07
C GLU A 151 1.59 -16.31 -9.97
N PHE A 152 1.68 -15.00 -9.74
CA PHE A 152 0.99 -14.03 -10.58
C PHE A 152 1.66 -13.95 -11.95
N ARG A 153 0.90 -14.26 -13.01
CA ARG A 153 1.33 -14.11 -14.39
C ARG A 153 0.24 -13.44 -15.22
N LYS A 154 0.53 -12.28 -15.80
CA LYS A 154 -0.41 -11.56 -16.65
C LYS A 154 0.26 -11.03 -17.91
N THR A 155 -0.42 -11.22 -19.04
CA THR A 155 0.01 -10.73 -20.35
C THR A 155 -0.99 -9.72 -20.88
N LYS A 156 -0.51 -8.65 -21.49
CA LYS A 156 -1.32 -7.65 -22.18
C LYS A 156 -0.66 -7.23 -23.50
N LYS A 157 -1.45 -6.62 -24.38
CA LYS A 157 -1.02 -6.14 -25.69
C LYS A 157 -0.79 -4.63 -25.71
N MET A 158 0.12 -4.17 -26.57
CA MET A 158 0.41 -2.75 -26.82
C MET A 158 0.79 -2.53 -28.28
N VAL A 159 0.52 -1.34 -28.80
CA VAL A 159 0.71 -0.98 -30.21
C VAL A 159 1.73 0.15 -30.33
N LEU A 160 2.85 -0.13 -30.98
CA LEU A 160 3.86 0.87 -31.33
C LEU A 160 3.50 1.55 -32.65
N LEU A 161 3.42 2.87 -32.62
CA LEU A 161 3.33 3.73 -33.80
C LEU A 161 4.72 4.17 -34.26
N LYS A 162 4.81 4.62 -35.50
CA LYS A 162 5.99 5.26 -36.08
C LYS A 162 5.77 6.75 -36.18
#